data_AF-A0A7X2PF79-F1
#
_entry.id   AF-A0A7X2PF79-F1
#
_cell.length_a   1.000
_cell.length_b   1.000
_cell.length_c   1.000
_cell.angle_alpha   90.00
_cell.angle_beta   90.00
_cell.angle_gamma   90.00
#
_symmetry.space_group_name_H-M   'P 1'
#
loop_
_entity.id
_entity.type
_entity.pdbx_description
1 polymer ?
#
loop_
_entity_poly.entity_id
_entity_poly.type
_entity_poly.pdbx_seq_one_letter_code
_entity_poly.pdbx_strand_id
1 'polypeptide(L)'
;MRSLCLILLSMAPAHAYLRSTTREGNPLRRTDSDNIRFRANRGVAPGAPDSDGRPMITADSDPLAALQSALSTWNGVESSAARFAPLQVTDAENSSSDGQPVIVFLDTAEARSIVGSALAVTRTFFFTDGRITDSDILFNPRITSGGARASFSTTLAEGTFDLQSVATHELGHALGAGHSGLIGATMFPSTPSAASFQSQLSTDDIAFVTDAYPSPSAASSFGTISGVVSMSGTGPLGGALVVAVEADSGVTVGALSS
;
A
#
# COMPACT_ATOMS: atom_id res chain seq x y z
N MET A 1 2.90 32.27 12.23
CA MET A 1 3.86 31.20 12.58
C MET A 1 3.07 29.91 12.59
N ARG A 2 3.57 28.82 11.98
CA ARG A 2 2.92 27.51 12.07
C ARG A 2 3.42 26.79 13.32
N SER A 3 2.51 26.15 14.04
CA SER A 3 2.84 25.33 15.21
C SER A 3 2.75 23.85 14.87
N LEU A 4 3.66 23.04 15.42
CA LEU A 4 3.72 21.61 15.20
C LEU A 4 3.52 20.88 16.54
N CYS A 5 2.68 19.85 16.55
CA CYS A 5 2.47 18.98 17.72
C CYS A 5 3.10 17.59 17.48
N LEU A 6 3.58 16.93 18.53
CA LEU A 6 4.27 15.63 18.45
C LEU A 6 3.68 14.58 19.41
N ILE A 7 3.59 13.33 18.94
CA ILE A 7 3.12 12.13 19.68
C ILE A 7 4.09 10.95 19.36
N LEU A 8 4.31 9.97 20.28
CA LEU A 8 5.54 9.12 20.35
C LEU A 8 5.30 7.62 20.70
N LEU A 9 5.68 6.59 19.86
CA LEU A 9 5.59 5.11 20.18
C LEU A 9 6.29 4.05 19.20
N SER A 10 7.57 3.59 19.36
CA SER A 10 8.31 2.44 18.66
C SER A 10 8.30 2.21 17.09
N MET A 11 9.35 1.92 16.25
CA MET A 11 10.85 1.75 16.22
C MET A 11 11.51 1.94 14.79
N ALA A 12 12.71 2.55 14.63
CA ALA A 12 13.62 2.71 13.43
C ALA A 12 13.63 4.10 12.67
N PRO A 13 14.64 4.52 11.85
CA PRO A 13 14.94 5.94 11.57
C PRO A 13 13.81 6.77 10.92
N ALA A 14 13.78 8.06 11.25
CA ALA A 14 12.66 8.97 11.01
C ALA A 14 12.51 9.50 9.57
N HIS A 15 12.36 8.59 8.60
CA HIS A 15 11.59 8.88 7.39
C HIS A 15 10.15 9.20 7.81
N ALA A 16 9.49 10.19 7.19
CA ALA A 16 8.16 10.68 7.60
C ALA A 16 6.99 9.77 7.19
N TYR A 17 7.26 8.46 7.15
CA TYR A 17 6.48 7.36 6.59
C TYR A 17 7.30 6.06 6.80
N LEU A 18 6.79 4.88 6.44
CA LEU A 18 7.55 3.61 6.57
C LEU A 18 7.94 2.91 5.25
N ARG A 19 9.18 2.41 5.18
CA ARG A 19 9.70 1.52 4.13
C ARG A 19 9.64 0.06 4.59
N SER A 20 9.30 -0.84 3.68
CA SER A 20 9.69 -2.25 3.81
C SER A 20 11.21 -2.37 3.59
N THR A 21 11.89 -3.28 4.31
CA THR A 21 13.35 -3.45 4.28
C THR A 21 13.76 -4.91 4.14
N THR A 22 14.98 -5.16 3.67
CA THR A 22 15.62 -6.49 3.79
C THR A 22 16.04 -6.76 5.23
N ARG A 23 16.49 -7.98 5.55
CA ARG A 23 16.99 -8.35 6.89
C ARG A 23 18.23 -7.54 7.31
N GLU A 24 18.95 -7.03 6.33
CA GLU A 24 20.15 -6.18 6.46
C GLU A 24 19.78 -4.69 6.60
N GLY A 25 18.49 -4.35 6.59
CA GLY A 25 17.97 -2.97 6.70
C GLY A 25 17.90 -2.21 5.39
N ASN A 26 18.25 -2.80 4.25
CA ASN A 26 18.22 -2.11 2.95
C ASN A 26 16.76 -1.82 2.54
N PRO A 27 16.36 -0.55 2.30
CA PRO A 27 14.99 -0.24 1.91
C PRO A 27 14.62 -0.83 0.55
N LEU A 28 13.45 -1.46 0.49
CA LEU A 28 12.90 -1.95 -0.75
C LEU A 28 12.61 -0.79 -1.71
N ARG A 29 12.93 -1.00 -2.98
CA ARG A 29 12.69 -0.04 -4.08
C ARG A 29 12.65 -0.77 -5.42
N ARG A 30 11.83 -0.26 -6.33
CA ARG A 30 11.79 -0.66 -7.74
C ARG A 30 12.96 -0.04 -8.52
N THR A 31 13.33 -0.64 -9.64
CA THR A 31 14.28 -0.05 -10.62
C THR A 31 13.65 0.20 -11.99
N ASP A 32 12.47 -0.35 -12.23
CA ASP A 32 11.52 -0.07 -13.31
C ASP A 32 10.53 1.04 -12.93
N SER A 33 10.88 1.89 -11.96
CA SER A 33 9.93 2.77 -11.26
C SER A 33 9.24 3.80 -12.15
N ASP A 34 9.85 4.18 -13.27
CA ASP A 34 9.30 5.14 -14.24
C ASP A 34 8.33 4.51 -15.26
N ASN A 35 8.17 3.18 -15.26
CA ASN A 35 7.32 2.44 -16.20
C ASN A 35 6.90 1.07 -15.62
N ILE A 36 6.30 1.07 -14.43
CA ILE A 36 5.91 -0.16 -13.70
C ILE A 36 4.70 -0.80 -14.38
N ARG A 37 4.80 -2.05 -14.84
CA ARG A 37 3.76 -2.70 -15.67
C ARG A 37 2.98 -3.78 -14.94
N PHE A 38 2.09 -3.33 -14.05
CA PHE A 38 1.05 -4.21 -13.51
C PHE A 38 0.03 -4.61 -14.57
N ARG A 39 -0.46 -5.84 -14.47
CA ARG A 39 -1.54 -6.40 -15.31
C ARG A 39 -2.63 -7.01 -14.44
N ALA A 40 -3.88 -6.99 -14.90
CA ALA A 40 -4.96 -7.73 -14.26
C ALA A 40 -5.09 -9.11 -14.93
N ASN A 41 -5.20 -10.19 -14.15
CA ASN A 41 -5.60 -11.49 -14.68
C ASN A 41 -7.04 -11.40 -15.25
N ARG A 42 -7.35 -12.14 -16.31
CA ARG A 42 -8.66 -12.11 -16.99
C ARG A 42 -9.84 -12.51 -16.09
N GLY A 43 -9.60 -13.23 -14.99
CA GLY A 43 -10.59 -13.53 -13.95
C GLY A 43 -11.01 -12.34 -13.09
N VAL A 44 -10.31 -11.20 -13.16
CA VAL A 44 -10.68 -9.95 -12.48
C VAL A 44 -11.86 -9.29 -13.22
N ALA A 45 -13.07 -9.74 -12.92
CA ALA A 45 -14.31 -9.37 -13.60
C ALA A 45 -15.47 -9.13 -12.62
N PRO A 46 -16.50 -8.35 -13.00
CA PRO A 46 -17.72 -8.18 -12.19
C PRO A 46 -18.39 -9.53 -11.94
N GLY A 47 -18.75 -9.83 -10.69
CA GLY A 47 -19.38 -11.10 -10.33
C GLY A 47 -18.46 -12.33 -10.34
N ALA A 48 -17.13 -12.17 -10.47
CA ALA A 48 -16.18 -13.28 -10.53
C ALA A 48 -16.31 -14.23 -9.32
N PRO A 49 -16.58 -15.54 -9.51
CA PRO A 49 -16.92 -16.45 -8.41
C PRO A 49 -15.70 -17.09 -7.74
N ASP A 50 -15.80 -17.34 -6.43
CA ASP A 50 -14.94 -18.27 -5.69
C ASP A 50 -15.29 -19.74 -6.04
N SER A 51 -14.56 -20.70 -5.47
CA SER A 51 -14.85 -22.13 -5.72
C SER A 51 -16.08 -22.69 -4.99
N ASP A 52 -16.80 -21.88 -4.19
CA ASP A 52 -18.17 -22.16 -3.74
C ASP A 52 -19.24 -21.62 -4.72
N GLY A 53 -18.84 -20.86 -5.75
CA GLY A 53 -19.74 -20.14 -6.66
C GLY A 53 -20.24 -18.79 -6.13
N ARG A 54 -19.63 -18.24 -5.08
CA ARG A 54 -19.99 -16.92 -4.49
C ARG A 54 -19.16 -15.81 -5.12
N PRO A 55 -19.73 -14.62 -5.39
CA PRO A 55 -18.97 -13.50 -5.97
C PRO A 55 -17.85 -13.04 -5.04
N MET A 56 -16.60 -13.10 -5.51
CA MET A 56 -15.46 -12.43 -4.88
C MET A 56 -15.53 -10.92 -5.12
N ILE A 57 -16.01 -10.51 -6.30
CA ILE A 57 -16.28 -9.13 -6.70
C ILE A 57 -17.78 -9.04 -7.01
N THR A 58 -18.49 -7.99 -6.54
CA THR A 58 -19.93 -7.86 -6.83
C THR A 58 -20.21 -7.64 -8.33
N ALA A 59 -21.42 -7.98 -8.78
CA ALA A 59 -21.79 -7.95 -10.20
C ALA A 59 -22.10 -6.53 -10.75
N ASP A 60 -22.29 -5.56 -9.86
CA ASP A 60 -22.51 -4.12 -10.12
C ASP A 60 -21.20 -3.30 -10.15
N SER A 61 -20.04 -3.94 -9.91
CA SER A 61 -18.73 -3.28 -9.86
C SER A 61 -18.04 -3.17 -11.21
N ASP A 62 -17.11 -2.21 -11.35
CA ASP A 62 -16.12 -2.17 -12.45
C ASP A 62 -14.68 -2.34 -11.88
N PRO A 63 -14.20 -3.59 -11.74
CA PRO A 63 -12.93 -3.85 -11.09
C PRO A 63 -11.73 -3.39 -11.93
N LEU A 64 -11.83 -3.36 -13.26
CA LEU A 64 -10.72 -2.91 -14.11
C LEU A 64 -10.58 -1.38 -14.05
N ALA A 65 -11.69 -0.64 -13.98
CA ALA A 65 -11.64 0.79 -13.70
C ALA A 65 -11.08 1.07 -12.29
N ALA A 66 -11.49 0.33 -11.25
CA ALA A 66 -10.96 0.51 -9.90
C ALA A 66 -9.44 0.25 -9.80
N LEU A 67 -8.94 -0.81 -10.43
CA LEU A 67 -7.50 -1.07 -10.51
C LEU A 67 -6.75 0.01 -11.30
N GLN A 68 -7.31 0.48 -12.42
CA GLN A 68 -6.71 1.59 -13.18
C GLN A 68 -6.72 2.90 -12.39
N SER A 69 -7.75 3.16 -11.59
CA SER A 69 -7.81 4.30 -10.67
C SER A 69 -6.76 4.19 -9.56
N ALA A 70 -6.55 3.01 -8.98
CA ALA A 70 -5.52 2.80 -7.95
C ALA A 70 -4.09 3.06 -8.49
N LEU A 71 -3.78 2.61 -9.72
CA LEU A 71 -2.53 2.98 -10.41
C LEU A 71 -2.44 4.50 -10.66
N SER A 72 -3.58 5.14 -10.98
CA SER A 72 -3.65 6.57 -11.26
C SER A 72 -3.48 7.44 -10.00
N THR A 73 -3.96 6.98 -8.84
CA THR A 73 -3.76 7.62 -7.54
C THR A 73 -2.28 7.82 -7.24
N TRP A 74 -1.45 6.78 -7.41
CA TRP A 74 0.00 6.88 -7.25
C TRP A 74 0.67 7.73 -8.34
N ASN A 75 0.22 7.62 -9.60
CA ASN A 75 0.72 8.45 -10.70
C ASN A 75 0.46 9.96 -10.52
N GLY A 76 -0.55 10.33 -9.71
CA GLY A 76 -0.90 11.72 -9.41
C GLY A 76 0.10 12.47 -8.51
N VAL A 77 1.10 11.78 -7.93
CA VAL A 77 2.09 12.42 -7.07
C VAL A 77 3.17 13.13 -7.91
N GLU A 78 2.97 14.42 -8.16
CA GLU A 78 3.87 15.27 -8.96
C GLU A 78 5.32 15.33 -8.41
N SER A 79 5.48 15.25 -7.09
CA SER A 79 6.78 15.21 -6.41
C SER A 79 7.50 13.87 -6.57
N SER A 80 6.84 12.84 -7.08
CA SER A 80 7.45 11.53 -7.37
C SER A 80 7.71 11.35 -8.86
N ALA A 81 8.77 10.62 -9.19
CA ALA A 81 9.07 10.11 -10.53
C ALA A 81 8.45 8.72 -10.79
N ALA A 82 7.88 8.07 -9.77
CA ALA A 82 7.29 6.74 -9.91
C ALA A 82 6.03 6.77 -10.80
N ARG A 83 5.98 5.96 -11.86
CA ARG A 83 4.85 5.87 -12.78
C ARG A 83 4.51 4.43 -13.11
N PHE A 84 3.26 4.06 -12.84
CA PHE A 84 2.61 2.88 -13.36
C PHE A 84 2.16 3.11 -14.81
N ALA A 85 2.38 2.11 -15.66
CA ALA A 85 1.82 2.07 -17.01
C ALA A 85 0.29 1.86 -16.97
N PRO A 86 -0.44 2.16 -18.07
CA PRO A 86 -1.84 1.80 -18.21
C PRO A 86 -2.06 0.29 -18.01
N LEU A 87 -3.12 -0.06 -17.29
CA LEU A 87 -3.46 -1.45 -16.94
C LEU A 87 -3.75 -2.27 -18.20
N GLN A 88 -3.20 -3.49 -18.25
CA GLN A 88 -3.46 -4.46 -19.32
C GLN A 88 -4.03 -5.74 -18.74
N VAL A 89 -4.89 -6.43 -19.50
CA VAL A 89 -5.43 -7.75 -19.11
C VAL A 89 -4.50 -8.86 -19.62
N THR A 90 -4.24 -9.86 -18.79
CA THR A 90 -3.38 -11.02 -19.07
C THR A 90 -4.06 -12.34 -18.70
N ASP A 91 -3.56 -13.45 -19.23
CA ASP A 91 -3.90 -14.81 -18.76
C ASP A 91 -2.92 -15.34 -17.70
N ALA A 92 -1.89 -14.57 -17.34
CA ALA A 92 -0.95 -14.93 -16.28
C ALA A 92 -1.63 -14.95 -14.89
N GLU A 93 -1.19 -15.85 -14.03
CA GLU A 93 -1.56 -15.99 -12.62
C GLU A 93 -0.34 -15.68 -11.72
N ASN A 94 -0.48 -15.71 -10.39
CA ASN A 94 0.66 -15.49 -9.47
C ASN A 94 1.81 -16.46 -9.80
N SER A 95 3.01 -15.92 -9.96
CA SER A 95 4.16 -16.60 -10.56
C SER A 95 5.43 -16.08 -9.91
N SER A 96 6.17 -16.93 -9.21
CA SER A 96 7.32 -16.47 -8.44
C SER A 96 8.51 -16.11 -9.34
N SER A 97 8.78 -14.81 -9.50
CA SER A 97 9.97 -14.27 -10.17
C SER A 97 10.02 -14.48 -11.69
N ASP A 98 8.90 -14.32 -12.40
CA ASP A 98 8.88 -14.20 -13.88
C ASP A 98 8.97 -12.74 -14.38
N GLY A 99 8.88 -11.77 -13.46
CA GLY A 99 9.00 -10.34 -13.74
C GLY A 99 7.78 -9.73 -14.41
N GLN A 100 6.59 -10.36 -14.30
CA GLN A 100 5.33 -9.88 -14.87
C GLN A 100 4.27 -9.51 -13.82
N PRO A 101 4.52 -8.52 -12.92
CA PRO A 101 3.62 -8.11 -11.84
C PRO A 101 2.12 -8.21 -12.18
N VAL A 102 1.42 -9.16 -11.55
CA VAL A 102 0.02 -9.43 -11.85
C VAL A 102 -0.89 -9.25 -10.63
N ILE A 103 -2.06 -8.67 -10.87
CA ILE A 103 -3.15 -8.50 -9.91
C ILE A 103 -4.16 -9.62 -10.16
N VAL A 104 -4.38 -10.48 -9.15
CA VAL A 104 -5.09 -11.75 -9.31
C VAL A 104 -6.20 -11.93 -8.27
N PHE A 105 -7.28 -12.59 -8.70
CA PHE A 105 -8.39 -13.05 -7.89
C PHE A 105 -8.55 -14.57 -8.14
N LEU A 106 -7.91 -15.39 -7.31
CA LEU A 106 -7.78 -16.83 -7.55
C LEU A 106 -8.12 -17.62 -6.29
N ASP A 107 -9.10 -18.53 -6.36
CA ASP A 107 -9.48 -19.39 -5.24
C ASP A 107 -8.76 -20.75 -5.27
N THR A 108 -7.44 -20.71 -5.42
CA THR A 108 -6.56 -21.89 -5.33
C THR A 108 -6.09 -22.14 -3.89
N ALA A 109 -5.58 -23.34 -3.61
CA ALA A 109 -5.03 -23.65 -2.28
C ALA A 109 -3.76 -22.84 -1.97
N GLU A 110 -2.92 -22.55 -2.96
CA GLU A 110 -1.74 -21.68 -2.81
C GLU A 110 -2.17 -20.23 -2.52
N ALA A 111 -3.06 -19.65 -3.34
CA ALA A 111 -3.51 -18.28 -3.16
C ALA A 111 -4.12 -18.05 -1.76
N ARG A 112 -5.02 -18.96 -1.32
CA ARG A 112 -5.55 -18.95 0.06
C ARG A 112 -4.47 -19.05 1.14
N SER A 113 -3.40 -19.80 0.90
CA SER A 113 -2.28 -19.93 1.84
C SER A 113 -1.34 -18.72 1.86
N ILE A 114 -1.29 -17.93 0.78
CA ILE A 114 -0.52 -16.67 0.71
C ILE A 114 -1.26 -15.55 1.43
N VAL A 115 -2.56 -15.38 1.16
CA VAL A 115 -3.37 -14.29 1.71
C VAL A 115 -3.82 -14.52 3.16
N GLY A 116 -4.02 -15.79 3.56
CA GLY A 116 -4.51 -16.14 4.89
C GLY A 116 -5.81 -15.42 5.26
N SER A 117 -5.74 -14.52 6.23
CA SER A 117 -6.86 -13.69 6.70
C SER A 117 -6.79 -12.22 6.28
N ALA A 118 -5.80 -11.81 5.49
CA ALA A 118 -5.71 -10.44 4.95
C ALA A 118 -6.74 -10.22 3.83
N LEU A 119 -7.05 -8.96 3.48
CA LEU A 119 -7.93 -8.66 2.34
C LEU A 119 -7.22 -8.92 1.01
N ALA A 120 -5.95 -8.53 0.91
CA ALA A 120 -5.04 -8.89 -0.17
C ALA A 120 -3.62 -9.07 0.41
N VAL A 121 -2.68 -9.52 -0.41
CA VAL A 121 -1.24 -9.55 -0.11
C VAL A 121 -0.44 -9.24 -1.36
N THR A 122 0.44 -8.24 -1.28
CA THR A 122 1.53 -8.02 -2.23
C THR A 122 2.70 -8.95 -1.93
N ARG A 123 3.00 -9.84 -2.88
CA ARG A 123 4.07 -10.83 -2.82
C ARG A 123 5.32 -10.32 -3.53
N THR A 124 6.09 -9.48 -2.85
CA THR A 124 7.30 -8.84 -3.39
C THR A 124 8.52 -9.76 -3.37
N PHE A 125 9.21 -9.88 -4.51
CA PHE A 125 10.51 -10.54 -4.65
C PHE A 125 11.61 -9.49 -4.82
N PHE A 126 12.77 -9.68 -4.18
CA PHE A 126 13.84 -8.68 -4.14
C PHE A 126 15.23 -9.28 -3.89
N PHE A 127 16.27 -8.56 -4.33
CA PHE A 127 17.66 -8.82 -3.94
C PHE A 127 17.97 -8.28 -2.53
N THR A 128 19.02 -8.80 -1.89
CA THR A 128 19.48 -8.36 -0.55
C THR A 128 19.93 -6.89 -0.49
N ASP A 129 20.16 -6.24 -1.64
CA ASP A 129 20.41 -4.80 -1.73
C ASP A 129 19.12 -3.93 -1.77
N GLY A 130 17.94 -4.56 -1.63
CA GLY A 130 16.63 -3.93 -1.61
C GLY A 130 16.00 -3.67 -2.98
N ARG A 131 16.65 -4.04 -4.11
CA ARG A 131 16.01 -3.94 -5.42
C ARG A 131 14.90 -4.99 -5.57
N ILE A 132 13.66 -4.52 -5.73
CA ILE A 132 12.50 -5.32 -6.11
C ILE A 132 12.71 -5.82 -7.55
N THR A 133 12.53 -7.13 -7.75
CA THR A 133 12.61 -7.80 -9.05
C THR A 133 11.23 -8.17 -9.59
N ASP A 134 10.27 -8.44 -8.70
CA ASP A 134 8.92 -8.87 -9.06
C ASP A 134 7.93 -8.59 -7.93
N SER A 135 6.63 -8.52 -8.22
CA SER A 135 5.59 -8.21 -7.23
C SER A 135 4.19 -8.55 -7.73
N ASP A 136 3.61 -9.65 -7.25
CA ASP A 136 2.20 -9.98 -7.51
C ASP A 136 1.29 -9.43 -6.41
N ILE A 137 0.03 -9.13 -6.74
CA ILE A 137 -1.00 -8.71 -5.79
C ILE A 137 -2.12 -9.74 -5.80
N LEU A 138 -2.22 -10.52 -4.72
CA LEU A 138 -3.22 -11.57 -4.56
C LEU A 138 -4.37 -11.06 -3.70
N PHE A 139 -5.56 -10.90 -4.27
CA PHE A 139 -6.77 -10.61 -3.51
C PHE A 139 -7.34 -11.88 -2.88
N ASN A 140 -7.79 -11.78 -1.64
CA ASN A 140 -8.26 -12.94 -0.89
C ASN A 140 -9.66 -13.36 -1.38
N PRO A 141 -9.81 -14.57 -1.95
CA PRO A 141 -11.09 -15.06 -2.44
C PRO A 141 -12.15 -15.23 -1.34
N ARG A 142 -11.72 -15.39 -0.07
CA ARG A 142 -12.54 -15.89 1.05
C ARG A 142 -12.58 -14.96 2.27
N ILE A 143 -12.54 -13.64 2.03
CA ILE A 143 -12.72 -12.60 3.06
C ILE A 143 -14.06 -12.70 3.82
N THR A 144 -14.08 -12.10 5.02
CA THR A 144 -15.27 -11.99 5.89
C THR A 144 -15.41 -10.58 6.46
N SER A 145 -16.65 -10.16 6.74
CA SER A 145 -16.98 -8.99 7.56
C SER A 145 -18.14 -9.34 8.48
N GLY A 146 -18.12 -8.84 9.73
CA GLY A 146 -19.16 -9.14 10.73
C GLY A 146 -19.35 -10.63 11.06
N GLY A 147 -18.41 -11.51 10.69
CA GLY A 147 -18.53 -12.97 10.79
C GLY A 147 -19.23 -13.65 9.60
N ALA A 148 -19.72 -12.89 8.61
CA ALA A 148 -20.26 -13.40 7.35
C ALA A 148 -19.21 -13.36 6.23
N ARG A 149 -19.40 -14.12 5.14
CA ARG A 149 -18.60 -13.97 3.91
C ARG A 149 -18.86 -12.59 3.30
N ALA A 150 -17.78 -11.90 2.93
CA ALA A 150 -17.81 -10.61 2.25
C ALA A 150 -17.32 -10.75 0.79
N SER A 151 -17.55 -9.69 0.01
CA SER A 151 -17.05 -9.50 -1.35
C SER A 151 -16.33 -8.15 -1.45
N PHE A 152 -15.52 -7.97 -2.49
CA PHE A 152 -15.05 -6.66 -2.91
C PHE A 152 -16.13 -5.96 -3.75
N SER A 153 -16.21 -4.64 -3.67
CA SER A 153 -17.03 -3.83 -4.57
C SER A 153 -16.32 -2.55 -5.01
N THR A 154 -16.88 -1.88 -6.02
CA THR A 154 -16.55 -0.50 -6.41
C THR A 154 -17.73 0.44 -6.19
N THR A 155 -18.68 0.03 -5.34
CA THR A 155 -19.97 0.73 -5.11
C THR A 155 -20.21 1.06 -3.64
N LEU A 156 -19.26 0.71 -2.75
CA LEU A 156 -19.35 0.87 -1.29
C LEU A 156 -20.60 0.22 -0.66
N ALA A 157 -21.07 -0.87 -1.26
CA ALA A 157 -22.19 -1.65 -0.74
C ALA A 157 -21.90 -2.17 0.68
N GLU A 158 -22.93 -2.20 1.53
CA GLU A 158 -22.83 -2.65 2.92
C GLU A 158 -22.26 -4.08 3.01
N GLY A 159 -21.33 -4.32 3.93
CA GLY A 159 -20.66 -5.60 4.10
C GLY A 159 -19.59 -5.95 3.05
N THR A 160 -19.35 -5.09 2.05
CA THR A 160 -18.27 -5.25 1.06
C THR A 160 -17.02 -4.43 1.41
N PHE A 161 -15.88 -4.73 0.81
CA PHE A 161 -14.66 -3.92 0.91
C PHE A 161 -14.37 -3.20 -0.40
N ASP A 162 -13.90 -1.95 -0.31
CA ASP A 162 -13.63 -1.13 -1.49
C ASP A 162 -12.38 -1.62 -2.24
N LEU A 163 -12.59 -2.02 -3.50
CA LEU A 163 -11.54 -2.63 -4.32
C LEU A 163 -10.43 -1.63 -4.69
N GLN A 164 -10.78 -0.38 -5.00
CA GLN A 164 -9.77 0.63 -5.32
C GLN A 164 -8.89 0.90 -4.10
N SER A 165 -9.47 1.00 -2.90
CA SER A 165 -8.76 1.28 -1.65
C SER A 165 -7.77 0.20 -1.28
N VAL A 166 -8.19 -1.07 -1.33
CA VAL A 166 -7.27 -2.20 -1.08
C VAL A 166 -6.22 -2.29 -2.19
N ALA A 167 -6.58 -2.08 -3.46
CA ALA A 167 -5.59 -2.04 -4.54
C ALA A 167 -4.56 -0.92 -4.38
N THR A 168 -4.96 0.28 -3.92
CA THR A 168 -4.03 1.40 -3.70
C THR A 168 -3.06 1.08 -2.55
N HIS A 169 -3.53 0.45 -1.47
CA HIS A 169 -2.69 -0.05 -0.38
C HIS A 169 -1.63 -1.06 -0.88
N GLU A 170 -2.05 -2.09 -1.61
CA GLU A 170 -1.15 -3.11 -2.15
C GLU A 170 -0.14 -2.52 -3.17
N LEU A 171 -0.56 -1.58 -4.01
CA LEU A 171 0.36 -0.87 -4.91
C LEU A 171 1.43 -0.05 -4.16
N GLY A 172 1.14 0.41 -2.94
CA GLY A 172 2.14 1.00 -2.04
C GLY A 172 3.18 -0.01 -1.58
N HIS A 173 2.76 -1.22 -1.20
CA HIS A 173 3.69 -2.33 -0.92
C HIS A 173 4.51 -2.74 -2.16
N ALA A 174 3.93 -2.72 -3.36
CA ALA A 174 4.64 -3.00 -4.62
C ALA A 174 5.67 -1.92 -5.00
N LEU A 175 5.50 -0.71 -4.46
CA LEU A 175 6.48 0.39 -4.48
C LEU A 175 7.50 0.30 -3.33
N GLY A 176 7.35 -0.62 -2.37
CA GLY A 176 8.26 -0.82 -1.23
C GLY A 176 7.85 -0.12 0.07
N ALA A 177 6.61 0.35 0.22
CA ALA A 177 6.09 0.87 1.48
C ALA A 177 6.02 -0.24 2.55
N GLY A 178 6.16 0.16 3.82
CA GLY A 178 5.69 -0.60 4.97
C GLY A 178 4.30 -0.13 5.38
N HIS A 179 3.67 -0.81 6.34
CA HIS A 179 2.44 -0.30 6.95
C HIS A 179 2.71 1.01 7.72
N SER A 180 1.80 1.98 7.63
CA SER A 180 1.84 3.22 8.41
C SER A 180 1.14 3.05 9.76
N GLY A 181 1.59 3.81 10.77
CA GLY A 181 0.93 3.92 12.08
C GLY A 181 -0.25 4.90 12.08
N LEU A 182 -0.46 5.67 11.01
CA LEU A 182 -1.51 6.68 10.93
C LEU A 182 -2.83 6.10 10.41
N ILE A 183 -3.90 6.19 11.20
CA ILE A 183 -5.22 5.61 10.89
C ILE A 183 -5.80 6.12 9.55
N GLY A 184 -5.46 7.34 9.14
CA GLY A 184 -5.91 7.96 7.89
C GLY A 184 -5.01 7.75 6.67
N ALA A 185 -3.89 7.01 6.79
CA ALA A 185 -3.00 6.74 5.66
C ALA A 185 -3.53 5.61 4.77
N THR A 186 -3.20 5.65 3.48
CA THR A 186 -3.41 4.52 2.57
C THR A 186 -2.72 3.28 3.13
N MET A 187 -1.49 3.40 3.62
CA MET A 187 -0.71 2.27 4.17
C MET A 187 -1.13 1.80 5.58
N PHE A 188 -2.23 2.29 6.17
CA PHE A 188 -2.70 1.76 7.47
C PHE A 188 -3.12 0.27 7.35
N PRO A 189 -2.72 -0.65 8.25
CA PRO A 189 -2.88 -2.10 8.07
C PRO A 189 -4.32 -2.64 8.30
N SER A 190 -5.35 -1.79 8.21
CA SER A 190 -6.74 -2.17 8.47
C SER A 190 -7.72 -1.17 7.83
N THR A 191 -8.85 -1.67 7.34
CA THR A 191 -9.96 -0.83 6.86
C THR A 191 -11.29 -1.52 7.18
N PRO A 192 -12.34 -0.80 7.61
CA PRO A 192 -13.67 -1.38 7.78
C PRO A 192 -14.34 -1.58 6.41
N SER A 193 -15.30 -2.52 6.35
CA SER A 193 -16.17 -2.67 5.19
C SER A 193 -16.98 -1.39 4.91
N ALA A 194 -17.26 -1.12 3.63
CA ALA A 194 -17.91 0.09 3.12
C ALA A 194 -17.16 1.42 3.40
N ALA A 195 -15.83 1.39 3.49
CA ALA A 195 -14.98 2.59 3.57
C ALA A 195 -13.96 2.67 2.42
N SER A 196 -13.73 3.88 1.90
CA SER A 196 -12.87 4.16 0.75
C SER A 196 -11.63 5.03 1.04
N PHE A 197 -11.30 5.30 2.31
CA PHE A 197 -10.28 6.31 2.63
C PHE A 197 -8.88 5.97 2.07
N GLN A 198 -8.53 4.69 1.98
CA GLN A 198 -7.23 4.25 1.44
C GLN A 198 -7.10 4.38 -0.09
N SER A 199 -8.18 4.74 -0.80
CA SER A 199 -8.11 5.14 -2.22
C SER A 199 -7.43 6.50 -2.44
N GLN A 200 -7.20 7.26 -1.38
CA GLN A 200 -6.62 8.61 -1.38
C GLN A 200 -5.33 8.63 -0.53
N LEU A 201 -4.22 9.05 -1.15
CA LEU A 201 -2.94 9.13 -0.46
C LEU A 201 -2.95 10.25 0.58
N SER A 202 -2.55 9.93 1.81
CA SER A 202 -2.26 10.93 2.83
C SER A 202 -0.87 11.55 2.60
N THR A 203 -0.53 12.57 3.37
CA THR A 203 0.81 13.17 3.39
C THR A 203 1.92 12.19 3.76
N ASP A 204 1.60 11.11 4.49
CA ASP A 204 2.51 9.99 4.81
C ASP A 204 2.86 9.21 3.54
N ASP A 205 1.84 8.78 2.80
CA ASP A 205 1.97 7.98 1.57
C ASP A 205 2.62 8.80 0.43
N ILE A 206 2.35 10.11 0.38
CA ILE A 206 2.98 11.06 -0.54
C ILE A 206 4.46 11.27 -0.18
N ALA A 207 4.79 11.42 1.11
CA ALA A 207 6.18 11.53 1.57
C ALA A 207 6.98 10.26 1.25
N PHE A 208 6.36 9.08 1.43
CA PHE A 208 6.91 7.78 1.04
C PHE A 208 7.36 7.77 -0.43
N VAL A 209 6.41 7.97 -1.36
CA VAL A 209 6.70 7.78 -2.78
C VAL A 209 7.55 8.91 -3.36
N THR A 210 7.63 10.05 -2.67
CA THR A 210 8.55 11.15 -3.00
C THR A 210 9.99 10.85 -2.57
N ASP A 211 10.25 10.39 -1.34
CA ASP A 211 11.61 10.09 -0.88
C ASP A 211 12.15 8.76 -1.44
N ALA A 212 11.26 7.80 -1.74
CA ALA A 212 11.63 6.56 -2.42
C ALA A 212 11.95 6.77 -3.92
N TYR A 213 11.25 7.70 -4.59
CA TYR A 213 11.36 7.96 -6.04
C TYR A 213 11.25 9.46 -6.36
N PRO A 214 12.22 10.30 -5.99
CA PRO A 214 12.08 11.75 -6.12
C PRO A 214 12.02 12.21 -7.57
N SER A 215 11.03 13.06 -7.90
CA SER A 215 11.05 13.85 -9.12
C SER A 215 12.06 15.01 -9.02
N PRO A 216 12.45 15.66 -10.13
CA PRO A 216 13.33 16.83 -10.08
C PRO A 216 12.80 18.01 -9.25
N SER A 217 11.50 18.08 -8.96
CA SER A 217 10.89 19.11 -8.11
C SER A 217 10.79 18.71 -6.63
N ALA A 218 10.97 17.43 -6.27
CA ALA A 218 10.80 16.90 -4.92
C ALA A 218 11.50 17.72 -3.82
N ALA A 219 12.75 18.12 -4.07
CA ALA A 219 13.58 18.90 -3.14
C ALA A 219 13.07 20.32 -2.85
N SER A 220 12.07 20.81 -3.59
CA SER A 220 11.37 22.08 -3.33
C SER A 220 10.07 21.93 -2.54
N SER A 221 9.56 20.70 -2.39
CA SER A 221 8.25 20.39 -1.82
C SER A 221 8.32 19.82 -0.39
N PHE A 222 9.48 19.32 0.05
CA PHE A 222 9.66 18.64 1.33
C PHE A 222 10.82 19.20 2.15
N GLY A 223 10.79 18.94 3.46
CA GLY A 223 11.85 19.28 4.40
C GLY A 223 11.96 18.21 5.50
N THR A 224 13.08 18.22 6.22
CA THR A 224 13.43 17.17 7.19
C THR A 224 13.23 17.64 8.63
N ILE A 225 12.62 16.78 9.46
CA ILE A 225 12.64 16.90 10.92
C ILE A 225 13.68 15.92 11.45
N SER A 226 14.50 16.31 12.43
CA SER A 226 15.53 15.44 13.01
C SER A 226 15.79 15.80 14.46
N GLY A 227 16.09 14.79 15.28
CA GLY A 227 16.34 14.91 16.71
C GLY A 227 16.59 13.55 17.35
N VAL A 228 16.79 13.52 18.66
CA VAL A 228 16.95 12.27 19.44
C VAL A 228 15.71 12.08 20.31
N VAL A 229 15.08 10.91 20.19
CA VAL A 229 14.02 10.47 21.11
C VAL A 229 14.65 9.72 22.27
N SER A 230 14.28 10.03 23.51
CA SER A 230 14.76 9.34 24.71
C SER A 230 13.70 9.27 25.80
N MET A 231 13.74 8.22 26.63
CA MET A 231 13.04 8.19 27.92
C MET A 231 14.00 8.64 29.03
N SER A 232 13.47 9.25 30.09
CA SER A 232 14.25 9.80 31.20
C SER A 232 15.19 8.77 31.82
N GLY A 233 16.50 9.02 31.75
CA GLY A 233 17.54 8.12 32.28
C GLY A 233 17.96 6.98 31.36
N THR A 234 17.42 6.90 30.14
CA THR A 234 17.83 5.94 29.09
C THR A 234 18.51 6.66 27.92
N GLY A 235 19.23 5.89 27.10
CA GLY A 235 19.83 6.40 25.85
C GLY A 235 18.81 6.71 24.76
N PRO A 236 19.26 6.90 23.50
CA PRO A 236 18.38 6.99 22.35
C PRO A 236 17.42 5.80 22.29
N LEU A 237 16.14 6.09 22.11
CA LEU A 237 15.16 5.06 21.83
C LEU A 237 15.14 4.81 20.33
N GLY A 238 15.76 3.69 19.93
CA GLY A 238 15.26 2.91 18.81
C GLY A 238 13.81 2.58 19.14
N GLY A 239 12.90 3.35 18.55
CA GLY A 239 11.75 3.86 19.30
C GLY A 239 10.77 4.72 18.50
N ALA A 240 10.14 5.66 19.21
CA ALA A 240 8.90 6.37 18.83
C ALA A 240 8.47 6.34 17.36
N LEU A 241 7.27 5.82 17.07
CA LEU A 241 6.32 6.42 16.13
C LEU A 241 6.23 7.91 16.44
N VAL A 242 7.02 8.71 15.74
CA VAL A 242 7.02 10.17 15.80
C VAL A 242 5.96 10.65 14.83
N VAL A 243 4.78 10.95 15.34
CA VAL A 243 3.75 11.64 14.56
C VAL A 243 4.00 13.13 14.65
N ALA A 244 4.24 13.79 13.52
CA ALA A 244 4.26 15.23 13.39
C ALA A 244 2.89 15.72 12.88
N VAL A 245 2.28 16.67 13.60
CA VAL A 245 0.95 17.23 13.29
C VAL A 245 1.06 18.72 12.98
N GLU A 246 0.56 19.19 11.84
CA GLU A 246 0.32 20.62 11.61
C GLU A 246 -0.89 21.07 12.44
N ALA A 247 -0.66 21.94 13.43
CA ALA A 247 -1.69 22.27 14.43
C ALA A 247 -2.92 23.00 13.85
N ASP A 248 -2.77 23.68 12.71
CA ASP A 248 -3.83 24.48 12.10
C ASP A 248 -4.77 23.65 11.19
N SER A 249 -4.30 22.52 10.66
CA SER A 249 -5.02 21.69 9.67
C SER A 249 -5.32 20.26 10.14
N GLY A 250 -4.57 19.75 11.14
CA GLY A 250 -4.63 18.35 11.55
C GLY A 250 -3.91 17.38 10.59
N VAL A 251 -3.22 17.88 9.57
CA VAL A 251 -2.38 17.07 8.66
C VAL A 251 -1.28 16.37 9.45
N THR A 252 -1.05 15.08 9.16
CA THR A 252 -0.10 14.22 9.89
C THR A 252 0.88 13.51 8.97
N VAL A 253 2.11 13.31 9.46
CA VAL A 253 3.12 12.41 8.89
C VAL A 253 3.77 11.59 10.03
N GLY A 254 4.07 10.33 9.77
CA GLY A 254 4.26 9.28 10.77
C GLY A 254 5.56 8.53 10.56
N ALA A 255 6.61 9.04 11.20
CA ALA A 255 7.92 8.41 11.26
C ALA A 255 8.00 7.38 12.39
N LEU A 256 9.01 6.49 12.39
CA LEU A 256 9.51 5.85 13.62
C LEU A 256 10.83 6.55 14.07
N SER A 257 11.53 6.14 15.14
CA SER A 257 12.88 6.68 15.48
C SER A 257 13.98 5.62 15.63
N SER A 258 15.19 5.90 15.13
CA SER A 258 16.39 5.03 15.18
C SER A 258 17.14 5.07 16.51
#